data_AF-A0A843ETQ4-F1
#
_entry.id   AF-A0A843ETQ4-F1
#
_cell.length_a   1.000
_cell.length_b   1.000
_cell.length_c   1.000
_cell.angle_alpha   90.00
_cell.angle_beta   90.00
_cell.angle_gamma   90.00
#
_symmetry.space_group_name_H-M   'P 1'
#
loop_
_entity.id
_entity.type
_entity.pdbx_description
1 polymer ?
#
loop_
_entity_poly.entity_id
_entity_poly.type
_entity_poly.pdbx_seq_one_letter_code
_entity_poly.pdbx_strand_id
1 'polypeptide(L)'
;MKVVVDASNVAHHKKNENGQPQMSNILAAVKALEESEDEFVIIADASLRHDIDDKEKFLKLLESENVEEVPAGNDADHFILDIATRERAKILSNDKFRDYAAEFRNISSMRIPFIIDNGRLTFGKPKKPKKDKNILQHICDEIIKELNFKKWEIYTGKEGLEISPLNIAKQAIIRIDNENNAESKLENIFAKIPMFNKIVEMVDDVEIAAPYVIFVLVHPKDYKIAVKNAGNISVTVADRLGLEKKPLIAVRNDLFTKPGTFELNILLADEVTQSAPYNVLVRVSEHDEVFIKKNSRNIASTIAGRLGSWKFPFVSVKPDMLLEKPGQFEIELEKGSGLDD
;
A
#
# COMPACT_ATOMS: atom_id res chain seq x y z
N MET A 1 24.62 0.88 -15.47
CA MET A 1 23.49 -0.03 -15.13
C MET A 1 23.73 -1.35 -15.83
N LYS A 2 23.24 -2.49 -15.32
CA LYS A 2 23.35 -3.78 -16.04
C LYS A 2 22.25 -3.92 -17.10
N VAL A 3 22.60 -4.30 -18.32
CA VAL A 3 21.68 -4.47 -19.45
C VAL A 3 21.91 -5.83 -20.14
N VAL A 4 20.85 -6.62 -20.25
CA VAL A 4 20.80 -7.80 -21.10
C VAL A 4 20.28 -7.37 -22.47
N VAL A 5 21.03 -7.62 -23.52
CA VAL A 5 20.66 -7.26 -24.90
C VAL A 5 20.10 -8.48 -25.60
N ASP A 6 18.88 -8.35 -26.10
CA ASP A 6 18.24 -9.33 -26.97
C ASP A 6 18.78 -9.14 -28.40
N ALA A 7 19.83 -9.89 -28.76
CA ALA A 7 20.55 -9.69 -30.01
C ALA A 7 19.65 -9.94 -31.23
N SER A 8 18.78 -10.94 -31.16
CA SER A 8 17.86 -11.29 -32.23
C SER A 8 16.85 -10.18 -32.48
N ASN A 9 16.22 -9.64 -31.44
CA ASN A 9 15.28 -8.53 -31.57
C ASN A 9 15.96 -7.26 -32.08
N VAL A 10 17.16 -6.95 -31.59
CA VAL A 10 17.97 -5.81 -32.06
C VAL A 10 18.34 -5.99 -33.53
N ALA A 11 18.86 -7.15 -33.93
CA ALA A 11 19.27 -7.42 -35.31
C ALA A 11 18.09 -7.31 -36.29
N HIS A 12 16.90 -7.76 -35.89
CA HIS A 12 15.69 -7.73 -36.72
C HIS A 12 14.95 -6.38 -36.77
N HIS A 13 15.37 -5.37 -36.00
CA HIS A 13 14.66 -4.08 -35.93
C HIS A 13 14.55 -3.36 -37.28
N LYS A 14 15.66 -3.16 -37.98
CA LYS A 14 15.71 -2.68 -39.38
C LYS A 14 16.32 -3.78 -40.23
N LYS A 15 15.53 -4.40 -41.10
CA LYS A 15 15.97 -5.45 -42.02
C LYS A 15 16.46 -4.84 -43.34
N ASN A 16 17.37 -5.53 -44.03
CA ASN A 16 17.73 -5.18 -45.40
C ASN A 16 16.60 -5.52 -46.39
N GLU A 17 16.80 -5.19 -47.67
CA GLU A 17 15.85 -5.49 -48.75
C GLU A 17 15.51 -6.99 -48.87
N ASN A 18 16.42 -7.86 -48.41
CA ASN A 18 16.24 -9.31 -48.39
C ASN A 18 15.57 -9.83 -47.11
N GLY A 19 15.16 -8.96 -46.19
CA GLY A 19 14.52 -9.34 -44.93
C GLY A 19 15.46 -9.94 -43.88
N GLN A 20 16.79 -9.86 -44.07
CA GLN A 20 17.78 -10.45 -43.17
C GLN A 20 18.00 -9.58 -41.91
N PRO A 21 18.27 -10.20 -40.75
CA PRO A 21 18.80 -9.49 -39.59
C PRO A 21 20.12 -8.80 -39.94
N GLN A 22 20.36 -7.64 -39.32
CA GLN A 22 21.49 -6.77 -39.66
C GLN A 22 22.48 -6.69 -38.52
N MET A 23 23.73 -7.06 -38.78
CA MET A 23 24.85 -6.93 -37.83
C MET A 23 25.08 -5.47 -37.42
N SER A 24 24.83 -4.52 -38.32
CA SER A 24 24.94 -3.08 -38.05
C SER A 24 24.02 -2.61 -36.93
N ASN A 25 22.86 -3.24 -36.73
CA ASN A 25 21.94 -2.91 -35.64
C ASN A 25 22.52 -3.32 -34.27
N ILE A 26 23.14 -4.50 -34.18
CA ILE A 26 23.78 -4.98 -32.95
C ILE A 26 24.93 -4.04 -32.56
N LEU A 27 25.76 -3.64 -33.53
CA LEU A 27 26.86 -2.70 -33.30
C LEU A 27 26.36 -1.31 -32.87
N ALA A 28 25.22 -0.86 -33.39
CA ALA A 28 24.61 0.39 -32.95
C ALA A 28 24.14 0.31 -31.48
N ALA A 29 23.67 -0.86 -31.03
CA ALA A 29 23.31 -1.09 -29.63
C ALA A 29 24.54 -1.11 -28.71
N VAL A 30 25.58 -1.86 -29.10
CA VAL A 30 26.88 -1.88 -28.39
C VAL A 30 27.40 -0.47 -28.19
N LYS A 31 27.50 0.30 -29.28
CA LYS A 31 27.99 1.67 -29.22
C LYS A 31 27.16 2.56 -28.30
N ALA A 32 25.83 2.42 -28.33
CA ALA A 32 24.94 3.21 -27.47
C ALA A 32 25.11 2.86 -25.98
N LEU A 33 25.35 1.59 -25.65
CA LEU A 33 25.58 1.12 -24.28
C LEU A 33 26.97 1.51 -23.76
N GLU A 34 27.99 1.45 -24.61
CA GLU A 34 29.33 1.96 -24.32
C GLU A 34 29.30 3.48 -24.08
N GLU A 35 28.61 4.24 -24.93
CA GLU A 35 28.41 5.70 -24.77
C GLU A 35 27.67 6.06 -23.46
N SER A 36 26.83 5.18 -22.92
CA SER A 36 26.13 5.38 -21.66
C SER A 36 26.85 4.82 -20.43
N GLU A 37 28.07 4.27 -20.61
CA GLU A 37 28.85 3.62 -19.55
C GLU A 37 28.06 2.51 -18.82
N ASP A 38 27.19 1.81 -19.56
CA ASP A 38 26.40 0.70 -19.03
C ASP A 38 27.17 -0.62 -19.13
N GLU A 39 27.02 -1.48 -18.11
CA GLU A 39 27.49 -2.86 -18.16
C GLU A 39 26.47 -3.67 -18.95
N PHE A 40 26.90 -4.49 -19.90
CA PHE A 40 25.97 -5.27 -20.69
C PHE A 40 26.48 -6.65 -21.05
N VAL A 41 25.53 -7.56 -21.24
CA VAL A 41 25.72 -8.88 -21.85
C VAL A 41 24.77 -9.00 -23.04
N ILE A 42 25.28 -9.48 -24.16
CA ILE A 42 24.52 -9.71 -25.38
C ILE A 42 24.14 -11.18 -25.43
N ILE A 43 22.85 -11.45 -25.49
CA ILE A 43 22.32 -12.80 -25.58
C ILE A 43 21.82 -13.03 -27.00
N ALA A 44 22.41 -13.99 -27.69
CA ALA A 44 22.05 -14.35 -29.06
C ALA A 44 21.32 -15.69 -29.11
N ASP A 45 20.19 -15.74 -29.83
CA ASP A 45 19.55 -16.99 -30.20
C ASP A 45 20.47 -17.78 -31.14
N ALA A 46 20.56 -19.09 -30.94
CA ALA A 46 21.37 -19.99 -31.77
C ALA A 46 21.02 -19.95 -33.26
N SER A 47 19.80 -19.55 -33.63
CA SER A 47 19.38 -19.39 -35.02
C SER A 47 19.99 -18.15 -35.70
N LEU A 48 20.27 -17.09 -34.95
CA LEU A 48 20.69 -15.79 -35.49
C LEU A 48 21.97 -15.88 -36.33
N ARG A 49 22.90 -16.76 -35.94
CA ARG A 49 24.17 -17.02 -36.65
C ARG A 49 23.99 -17.45 -38.11
N HIS A 50 22.85 -18.06 -38.45
CA HIS A 50 22.58 -18.61 -39.77
C HIS A 50 21.92 -17.59 -40.70
N ASP A 51 21.21 -16.63 -40.14
CA ASP A 51 20.34 -15.72 -40.89
C ASP A 51 20.94 -14.31 -41.06
N ILE A 52 21.87 -13.92 -40.19
CA ILE A 52 22.50 -12.59 -40.20
C ILE A 52 23.28 -12.31 -41.49
N ASP A 53 23.24 -11.05 -41.92
CA ASP A 53 23.85 -10.59 -43.17
C ASP A 53 25.38 -10.72 -43.18
N ASP A 54 26.05 -10.34 -42.10
CA ASP A 54 27.50 -10.41 -41.93
C ASP A 54 27.90 -11.48 -40.89
N LYS A 55 27.92 -12.73 -41.34
CA LYS A 55 28.22 -13.90 -40.49
C LYS A 55 29.63 -13.87 -39.91
N GLU A 56 30.61 -13.43 -40.70
CA GLU A 56 32.01 -13.42 -40.25
C GLU A 56 32.18 -12.44 -39.09
N LYS A 57 31.58 -11.24 -39.20
CA LYS A 57 31.63 -10.25 -38.14
C LYS A 57 30.83 -10.66 -36.90
N PHE A 58 29.70 -11.35 -37.10
CA PHE A 58 28.93 -11.90 -35.99
C PHE A 58 29.71 -12.99 -35.23
N LEU A 59 30.39 -13.91 -35.92
CA LEU A 59 31.22 -14.93 -35.28
C LEU A 59 32.36 -14.31 -34.47
N LYS A 60 33.01 -13.26 -34.98
CA LYS A 60 34.02 -12.50 -34.21
C LYS A 60 33.42 -11.83 -32.97
N LEU A 61 32.17 -11.36 -33.04
CA LEU A 61 31.48 -10.79 -31.88
C LEU A 61 31.23 -11.85 -30.81
N LEU A 62 30.87 -13.09 -31.19
CA LEU A 62 30.67 -14.20 -30.25
C LEU A 62 31.94 -14.62 -29.49
N GLU A 63 33.13 -14.27 -30.00
CA GLU A 63 34.39 -14.51 -29.30
C GLU A 63 34.65 -13.51 -28.15
N SER A 64 33.80 -12.49 -28.01
CA SER A 64 33.91 -11.47 -26.95
C SER A 64 33.29 -11.95 -25.64
N GLU A 65 33.90 -11.61 -24.50
CA GLU A 65 33.43 -12.04 -23.17
C GLU A 65 32.02 -11.55 -22.80
N ASN A 66 31.55 -10.46 -23.44
CA ASN A 66 30.25 -9.85 -23.15
C ASN A 66 29.12 -10.41 -24.03
N VAL A 67 29.34 -11.54 -24.71
CA VAL A 67 28.38 -12.13 -25.66
C VAL A 67 28.22 -13.60 -25.36
N GLU A 68 26.97 -14.01 -25.11
CA GLU A 68 26.62 -15.41 -24.85
C GLU A 68 25.60 -15.88 -25.89
N GLU A 69 25.86 -17.05 -26.48
CA GLU A 69 24.89 -17.75 -27.32
C GLU A 69 24.03 -18.66 -26.44
N VAL A 70 22.71 -18.58 -26.60
CA VAL A 70 21.78 -19.44 -25.88
C VAL A 70 22.02 -20.90 -26.31
N PRO A 71 22.19 -21.85 -25.38
CA PRO A 71 22.46 -23.24 -25.76
C PRO A 71 21.30 -23.82 -26.59
N ALA A 72 21.64 -24.54 -27.66
CA ALA A 72 20.67 -25.08 -28.60
C ALA A 72 19.55 -25.88 -27.90
N GLY A 73 18.30 -25.63 -28.30
CA GLY A 73 17.11 -26.26 -27.71
C GLY A 73 16.54 -25.56 -26.48
N ASN A 74 17.15 -24.46 -26.03
CA ASN A 74 16.55 -23.59 -25.01
C ASN A 74 15.81 -22.42 -25.66
N ASP A 75 14.88 -21.88 -24.89
CA ASP A 75 14.07 -20.73 -25.25
C ASP A 75 14.84 -19.43 -24.94
N ALA A 76 15.21 -18.70 -25.98
CA ALA A 76 16.02 -17.49 -25.85
C ALA A 76 15.32 -16.40 -25.04
N ASP A 77 13.99 -16.25 -25.20
CA ASP A 77 13.21 -15.26 -24.47
C ASP A 77 13.20 -15.56 -22.97
N HIS A 78 12.99 -16.84 -22.60
CA HIS A 78 13.05 -17.30 -21.21
C HIS A 78 14.43 -17.06 -20.59
N PHE A 79 15.49 -17.42 -21.31
CA PHE A 79 16.88 -17.27 -20.84
C PHE A 79 17.24 -15.80 -20.60
N ILE A 80 16.85 -14.89 -21.50
CA ILE A 80 17.02 -13.44 -21.35
C ILE A 80 16.30 -12.93 -20.10
N LEU A 81 15.05 -13.36 -19.89
CA LEU A 81 14.24 -12.94 -18.75
C LEU A 81 14.81 -13.46 -17.43
N ASP A 82 15.31 -14.69 -17.39
CA ASP A 82 15.93 -15.29 -16.20
C ASP A 82 17.20 -14.55 -15.79
N ILE A 83 18.14 -14.33 -16.74
CA ILE A 83 19.36 -13.56 -16.47
C ILE A 83 19.01 -12.15 -16.00
N ALA A 84 18.10 -11.47 -16.70
CA ALA A 84 17.73 -10.10 -16.34
C ALA A 84 17.12 -10.02 -14.93
N THR A 85 16.33 -11.01 -14.55
CA THR A 85 15.73 -11.10 -13.21
C THR A 85 16.81 -11.36 -12.15
N ARG A 86 17.66 -12.38 -12.37
CA ARG A 86 18.71 -12.81 -11.45
C ARG A 86 19.76 -11.73 -11.21
N GLU A 87 20.18 -11.03 -12.25
CA GLU A 87 21.20 -9.97 -12.21
C GLU A 87 20.62 -8.58 -11.94
N ARG A 88 19.30 -8.46 -11.75
CA ARG A 88 18.57 -7.18 -11.62
C ARG A 88 18.87 -6.21 -12.78
N ALA A 89 19.04 -6.76 -13.97
CA ALA A 89 19.39 -6.01 -15.17
C ALA A 89 18.13 -5.52 -15.93
N LYS A 90 18.34 -4.54 -16.80
CA LYS A 90 17.33 -4.14 -17.79
C LYS A 90 17.46 -4.97 -19.06
N ILE A 91 16.41 -5.04 -19.86
CA ILE A 91 16.40 -5.80 -21.12
C ILE A 91 16.29 -4.82 -22.29
N LEU A 92 17.31 -4.74 -23.15
CA LEU A 92 17.21 -3.98 -24.38
C LEU A 92 16.50 -4.83 -25.44
N SER A 93 15.18 -4.67 -25.56
CA SER A 93 14.34 -5.35 -26.53
C SER A 93 13.08 -4.53 -26.80
N ASN A 94 12.53 -4.64 -28.01
CA ASN A 94 11.19 -4.16 -28.32
C ASN A 94 10.11 -5.23 -28.13
N ASP A 95 10.49 -6.50 -27.94
CA ASP A 95 9.54 -7.58 -27.65
C ASP A 95 8.84 -7.37 -26.31
N LYS A 96 7.55 -7.67 -26.23
CA LYS A 96 6.75 -7.56 -25.01
C LYS A 96 6.85 -8.81 -24.14
N PHE A 97 7.41 -9.91 -24.65
CA PHE A 97 7.54 -11.20 -23.98
C PHE A 97 6.21 -11.65 -23.36
N ARG A 98 5.13 -11.58 -24.16
CA ARG A 98 3.76 -11.76 -23.65
C ARG A 98 3.52 -13.17 -23.14
N ASP A 99 4.15 -14.15 -23.76
CA ASP A 99 3.95 -15.56 -23.45
C ASP A 99 4.54 -15.93 -22.08
N TYR A 100 5.53 -15.15 -21.62
CA TYR A 100 6.19 -15.30 -20.32
C TYR A 100 5.57 -14.44 -19.21
N ALA A 101 4.49 -13.69 -19.48
CA ALA A 101 3.91 -12.76 -18.50
C ALA A 101 3.34 -13.45 -17.24
N ALA A 102 3.06 -14.76 -17.32
CA ALA A 102 2.63 -15.57 -16.18
C ALA A 102 3.79 -15.92 -15.23
N GLU A 103 4.98 -16.15 -15.79
CA GLU A 103 6.18 -16.60 -15.09
C GLU A 103 7.04 -15.40 -14.65
N PHE A 104 7.36 -14.51 -15.58
CA PHE A 104 8.16 -13.32 -15.33
C PHE A 104 7.27 -12.09 -15.21
N ARG A 105 7.39 -11.42 -14.08
CA ARG A 105 6.58 -10.25 -13.76
C ARG A 105 7.34 -8.97 -14.09
N ASN A 106 6.64 -7.86 -14.26
CA ASN A 106 7.25 -6.54 -14.48
C ASN A 106 8.14 -6.39 -15.74
N ILE A 107 8.07 -7.31 -16.69
CA ILE A 107 8.77 -7.29 -17.99
C ILE A 107 8.74 -5.89 -18.62
N SER A 108 7.57 -5.22 -18.65
CA SER A 108 7.42 -3.88 -19.23
C SER A 108 8.27 -2.77 -18.59
N SER A 109 8.71 -2.96 -17.35
CA SER A 109 9.55 -2.02 -16.60
C SER A 109 11.03 -2.43 -16.60
N MET A 110 11.33 -3.71 -16.81
CA MET A 110 12.67 -4.22 -17.08
C MET A 110 13.12 -3.88 -18.49
N ARG A 111 12.17 -3.86 -19.43
CA ARG A 111 12.44 -3.63 -20.84
C ARG A 111 12.70 -2.16 -21.17
N ILE A 112 13.86 -1.90 -21.78
CA ILE A 112 14.24 -0.66 -22.45
C ILE A 112 13.85 -0.81 -23.93
N PRO A 113 12.75 -0.19 -24.39
CA PRO A 113 12.45 -0.13 -25.82
C PRO A 113 13.50 0.74 -26.52
N PHE A 114 13.67 0.59 -27.83
CA PHE A 114 14.65 1.36 -28.60
C PHE A 114 14.17 1.66 -30.01
N ILE A 115 14.82 2.64 -30.64
CA ILE A 115 14.68 2.93 -32.08
C ILE A 115 16.08 3.02 -32.67
N ILE A 116 16.26 2.48 -33.87
CA ILE A 116 17.49 2.63 -34.65
C ILE A 116 17.21 3.58 -35.81
N ASP A 117 17.93 4.69 -35.89
CA ASP A 117 17.87 5.62 -37.01
C ASP A 117 19.24 6.13 -37.44
N ASN A 118 19.47 6.21 -38.76
CA ASN A 118 20.77 6.57 -39.35
C ASN A 118 21.97 5.84 -38.72
N GLY A 119 21.83 4.54 -38.41
CA GLY A 119 22.88 3.73 -37.79
C GLY A 119 23.12 4.00 -36.30
N ARG A 120 22.28 4.81 -35.64
CA ARG A 120 22.36 5.10 -34.21
C ARG A 120 21.15 4.52 -33.47
N LEU A 121 21.41 3.81 -32.37
CA LEU A 121 20.37 3.35 -31.46
C LEU A 121 20.08 4.45 -30.41
N THR A 122 18.81 4.71 -30.16
CA THR A 122 18.35 5.59 -29.08
C THR A 122 17.46 4.81 -28.12
N PHE A 123 17.77 4.86 -26.83
CA PHE A 123 16.96 4.25 -25.77
C PHE A 123 15.64 5.00 -25.57
N GLY A 124 14.54 4.25 -25.55
CA GLY A 124 13.25 4.71 -25.06
C GLY A 124 13.15 4.58 -23.54
N LYS A 125 12.08 5.13 -22.96
CA LYS A 125 11.86 5.07 -21.50
C LYS A 125 11.10 3.78 -21.13
N PRO A 126 11.61 2.97 -20.17
CA PRO A 126 10.83 1.86 -19.63
C PRO A 126 9.55 2.39 -18.98
N LYS A 127 8.48 1.58 -19.01
CA LYS A 127 7.24 1.97 -18.32
C LYS A 127 7.49 1.96 -16.82
N LYS A 128 7.11 3.03 -16.12
CA LYS A 128 7.11 3.04 -14.66
C LYS A 128 6.15 1.96 -14.15
N PRO A 129 6.52 1.19 -13.11
CA PRO A 129 5.61 0.22 -12.54
C PRO A 129 4.36 0.94 -12.01
N LYS A 130 3.19 0.32 -12.20
CA LYS A 130 1.90 0.93 -11.87
C LYS A 130 1.77 1.03 -10.35
N LYS A 131 1.76 2.25 -9.82
CA LYS A 131 1.58 2.48 -8.38
C LYS A 131 0.15 2.21 -7.95
N ASP A 132 0.00 1.62 -6.77
CA ASP A 132 -1.27 1.58 -6.07
C ASP A 132 -1.55 2.95 -5.43
N LYS A 133 -2.64 3.60 -5.88
CA LYS A 133 -3.02 4.93 -5.40
C LYS A 133 -3.63 4.90 -3.99
N ASN A 134 -4.14 3.74 -3.56
CA ASN A 134 -4.85 3.56 -2.30
C ASN A 134 -4.11 2.65 -1.32
N ILE A 135 -2.81 2.43 -1.53
CA ILE A 135 -1.97 1.51 -0.74
C ILE A 135 -2.10 1.72 0.77
N LEU A 136 -2.25 2.96 1.25
CA LEU A 136 -2.43 3.25 2.68
C LEU A 136 -3.78 2.74 3.21
N GLN A 137 -4.84 2.81 2.42
CA GLN A 137 -6.15 2.25 2.78
C GLN A 137 -6.09 0.73 2.81
N HIS A 138 -5.48 0.10 1.79
CA HIS A 138 -5.33 -1.36 1.76
C HIS A 138 -4.49 -1.88 2.95
N ILE A 139 -3.45 -1.16 3.35
CA ILE A 139 -2.69 -1.46 4.57
C ILE A 139 -3.59 -1.39 5.81
N CYS A 140 -4.40 -0.33 5.94
CA CYS A 140 -5.35 -0.21 7.05
C CYS A 140 -6.41 -1.31 7.04
N ASP A 141 -6.95 -1.68 5.87
CA ASP A 141 -7.92 -2.76 5.72
C ASP A 141 -7.34 -4.09 6.22
N GLU A 142 -6.10 -4.42 5.82
CA GLU A 142 -5.45 -5.67 6.25
C GLU A 142 -5.13 -5.66 7.76
N ILE A 143 -4.69 -4.54 8.32
CA ILE A 143 -4.49 -4.41 9.78
C ILE A 143 -5.82 -4.62 10.53
N ILE A 144 -6.91 -3.99 10.08
CA ILE A 144 -8.24 -4.13 10.69
C ILE A 144 -8.72 -5.59 10.60
N LYS A 145 -8.49 -6.24 9.46
CA LYS A 145 -8.82 -7.65 9.27
C LYS A 145 -8.05 -8.55 10.24
N GLU A 146 -6.75 -8.33 10.43
CA GLU A 146 -5.93 -9.05 11.40
C GLU A 146 -6.37 -8.80 12.85
N LEU A 147 -6.74 -7.56 13.20
CA LEU A 147 -7.29 -7.23 14.52
C LEU A 147 -8.64 -7.92 14.79
N ASN A 148 -9.54 -7.91 13.80
CA ASN A 148 -10.83 -8.62 13.87
C ASN A 148 -10.61 -10.14 14.00
N PHE A 149 -9.64 -10.71 13.28
CA PHE A 149 -9.29 -12.12 13.41
C PHE A 149 -8.81 -12.46 14.84
N LYS A 150 -8.10 -11.53 15.49
CA LYS A 150 -7.69 -11.59 16.89
C LYS A 150 -8.81 -11.18 17.88
N LYS A 151 -10.05 -11.04 17.42
CA LYS A 151 -11.27 -10.71 18.20
C LYS A 151 -11.25 -9.34 18.88
N TRP A 152 -10.55 -8.37 18.30
CA TRP A 152 -10.69 -6.98 18.73
C TRP A 152 -11.90 -6.33 18.06
N GLU A 153 -12.69 -5.59 18.81
CA GLU A 153 -13.79 -4.80 18.26
C GLU A 153 -13.24 -3.54 17.59
N ILE A 154 -13.66 -3.32 16.35
CA ILE A 154 -13.19 -2.21 15.51
C ILE A 154 -14.40 -1.49 14.94
N TYR A 155 -14.43 -0.17 15.06
CA TYR A 155 -15.44 0.65 14.41
C TYR A 155 -15.31 0.61 12.87
N THR A 156 -16.37 0.14 12.20
CA THR A 156 -16.42 -0.03 10.74
C THR A 156 -17.41 0.91 10.03
N GLY A 157 -17.87 1.98 10.67
CA GLY A 157 -18.85 2.90 10.08
C GLY A 157 -18.37 3.59 8.79
N LYS A 158 -19.33 3.91 7.91
CA LYS A 158 -19.16 4.44 6.54
C LYS A 158 -20.28 5.42 6.10
N GLU A 159 -20.93 6.09 7.04
CA GLU A 159 -21.98 7.08 6.77
C GLU A 159 -21.50 8.31 5.97
N GLY A 160 -20.27 8.79 6.21
CA GLY A 160 -19.60 9.82 5.42
C GLY A 160 -20.36 11.14 5.36
N LEU A 161 -20.82 11.65 6.49
CA LEU A 161 -21.62 12.88 6.58
C LEU A 161 -20.77 14.13 6.35
N GLU A 162 -21.37 15.19 5.82
CA GLU A 162 -20.67 16.46 5.55
C GLU A 162 -20.12 17.07 6.84
N ILE A 163 -18.84 17.45 6.80
CA ILE A 163 -18.13 17.97 7.97
C ILE A 163 -18.60 19.38 8.33
N SER A 164 -19.26 19.50 9.49
CA SER A 164 -19.48 20.77 10.16
C SER A 164 -19.61 20.55 11.67
N PRO A 165 -19.27 21.55 12.51
CA PRO A 165 -19.40 21.42 13.96
C PRO A 165 -20.84 21.05 14.38
N LEU A 166 -21.82 21.62 13.68
CA LEU A 166 -23.23 21.34 13.93
C LEU A 166 -23.61 19.90 13.56
N ASN A 167 -23.16 19.39 12.41
CA ASN A 167 -23.47 18.02 11.99
C ASN A 167 -22.81 17.00 12.92
N ILE A 168 -21.55 17.23 13.31
CA ILE A 168 -20.84 16.37 14.26
C ILE A 168 -21.59 16.32 15.59
N ALA A 169 -21.95 17.47 16.17
CA ALA A 169 -22.68 17.52 17.43
C ALA A 169 -24.05 16.85 17.32
N LYS A 170 -24.82 17.13 16.26
CA LYS A 170 -26.13 16.51 16.02
C LYS A 170 -26.04 14.99 15.97
N GLN A 171 -25.08 14.45 15.23
CA GLN A 171 -24.92 13.01 15.08
C GLN A 171 -24.46 12.34 16.38
N ALA A 172 -23.55 12.99 17.13
CA ALA A 172 -23.17 12.49 18.45
C ALA A 172 -24.37 12.42 19.41
N ILE A 173 -25.19 13.47 19.45
CA ILE A 173 -26.41 13.52 20.27
C ILE A 173 -27.36 12.38 19.89
N ILE A 174 -27.64 12.20 18.59
CA ILE A 174 -28.56 11.17 18.11
C ILE A 174 -28.08 9.76 18.50
N ARG A 175 -26.78 9.47 18.36
CA ARG A 175 -26.24 8.14 18.67
C ARG A 175 -26.26 7.86 20.17
N ILE A 176 -25.81 8.80 20.99
CA ILE A 176 -25.81 8.65 22.46
C ILE A 176 -27.23 8.53 23.01
N ASP A 177 -28.18 9.35 22.54
CA ASP A 177 -29.57 9.28 22.99
C ASP A 177 -30.23 7.94 22.61
N ASN A 178 -29.93 7.42 21.42
CA ASN A 178 -30.44 6.11 21.00
C ASN A 178 -29.87 4.95 21.83
N GLU A 179 -28.60 4.99 22.21
CA GLU A 179 -27.96 3.99 23.08
C GLU A 179 -28.58 3.99 24.48
N ASN A 180 -28.69 5.16 25.12
CA ASN A 180 -29.35 5.30 26.43
C ASN A 180 -30.81 4.77 26.41
N ASN A 181 -31.54 5.05 25.33
CA ASN A 181 -32.91 4.56 25.15
C ASN A 181 -32.99 3.04 24.92
N ALA A 182 -31.92 2.41 24.42
CA ALA A 182 -31.83 0.97 24.26
C ALA A 182 -31.48 0.26 25.57
N GLU A 183 -30.52 0.80 26.32
CA GLU A 183 -30.13 0.30 27.66
C GLU A 183 -31.30 0.37 28.64
N SER A 184 -31.95 1.53 28.75
CA SER A 184 -33.14 1.68 29.61
C SER A 184 -34.28 0.73 29.24
N LYS A 185 -34.44 0.36 27.96
CA LYS A 185 -35.41 -0.68 27.55
C LYS A 185 -34.99 -2.07 28.01
N LEU A 186 -33.70 -2.41 27.95
CA LEU A 186 -33.16 -3.67 28.44
C LEU A 186 -33.31 -3.77 29.96
N GLU A 187 -32.93 -2.74 30.70
CA GLU A 187 -33.11 -2.67 32.15
C GLU A 187 -34.59 -2.84 32.55
N ASN A 188 -35.51 -2.17 31.86
CA ASN A 188 -36.95 -2.33 32.09
C ASN A 188 -37.47 -3.76 31.82
N ILE A 189 -36.78 -4.54 30.98
CA ILE A 189 -37.09 -5.95 30.73
C ILE A 189 -36.50 -6.81 31.87
N PHE A 190 -35.26 -6.54 32.30
CA PHE A 190 -34.59 -7.29 33.37
C PHE A 190 -35.17 -7.01 34.76
N ALA A 191 -35.65 -5.79 35.03
CA ALA A 191 -36.30 -5.39 36.29
C ALA A 191 -37.61 -6.14 36.58
N LYS A 192 -38.18 -6.81 35.55
CA LYS A 192 -39.35 -7.69 35.69
C LYS A 192 -38.99 -9.10 36.17
N ILE A 193 -37.70 -9.43 36.27
CA ILE A 193 -37.19 -10.70 36.81
C ILE A 193 -36.96 -10.52 38.33
N PRO A 194 -37.71 -11.23 39.20
CA PRO A 194 -37.74 -10.97 40.65
C PRO A 194 -36.39 -11.07 41.39
N MET A 195 -35.40 -11.73 40.77
CA MET A 195 -34.07 -11.94 41.36
C MET A 195 -33.05 -10.86 40.94
N PHE A 196 -33.34 -10.08 39.89
CA PHE A 196 -32.41 -9.09 39.32
C PHE A 196 -32.38 -7.79 40.13
N ASN A 197 -33.53 -7.33 40.62
CA ASN A 197 -33.63 -6.10 41.42
C ASN A 197 -32.76 -6.14 42.69
N LYS A 198 -32.59 -7.32 43.31
CA LYS A 198 -31.72 -7.52 44.48
C LYS A 198 -30.22 -7.47 44.15
N ILE A 199 -29.84 -7.73 42.91
CA ILE A 199 -28.45 -7.71 42.46
C ILE A 199 -28.05 -6.29 42.06
N VAL A 200 -28.96 -5.54 41.41
CA VAL A 200 -28.75 -4.14 41.02
C VAL A 200 -28.65 -3.22 42.25
N GLU A 201 -29.53 -3.38 43.24
CA GLU A 201 -29.48 -2.62 44.51
C GLU A 201 -28.17 -2.82 45.31
N MET A 202 -27.40 -3.88 45.04
CA MET A 202 -26.08 -4.11 45.66
C MET A 202 -24.91 -3.47 44.90
N VAL A 203 -25.15 -2.92 43.70
CA VAL A 203 -24.13 -2.39 42.78
C VAL A 203 -24.28 -0.88 42.55
N ASP A 204 -25.42 -0.29 42.93
CA ASP A 204 -25.80 1.12 42.66
C ASP A 204 -25.00 2.21 43.42
N ASP A 205 -23.96 1.88 44.20
CA ASP A 205 -23.20 2.88 44.98
C ASP A 205 -22.09 3.61 44.18
N VAL A 206 -21.96 3.40 42.86
CA VAL A 206 -20.97 4.13 42.03
C VAL A 206 -21.50 4.47 40.64
N GLU A 207 -22.65 5.13 40.51
CA GLU A 207 -22.99 5.82 39.25
C GLU A 207 -22.27 7.18 39.18
N ILE A 208 -20.99 7.13 38.82
CA ILE A 208 -20.36 8.28 38.16
C ILE A 208 -20.57 8.04 36.67
N ALA A 209 -21.55 8.70 36.05
CA ALA A 209 -21.71 8.68 34.60
C ALA A 209 -20.36 8.99 33.94
N ALA A 210 -19.72 7.95 33.38
CA ALA A 210 -18.41 8.08 32.77
C ALA A 210 -18.57 9.01 31.55
N PRO A 211 -17.76 10.07 31.42
CA PRO A 211 -17.92 10.99 30.29
C PRO A 211 -17.64 10.26 28.98
N TYR A 212 -18.47 10.45 27.96
CA TYR A 212 -18.22 9.89 26.64
C TYR A 212 -16.91 10.40 26.03
N VAL A 213 -16.21 9.56 25.29
CA VAL A 213 -15.14 9.94 24.38
C VAL A 213 -15.64 9.77 22.95
N ILE A 214 -15.68 10.88 22.23
CA ILE A 214 -16.15 10.93 20.84
C ILE A 214 -14.92 11.06 19.94
N PHE A 215 -14.55 9.96 19.29
CA PHE A 215 -13.55 9.95 18.25
C PHE A 215 -14.17 10.47 16.95
N VAL A 216 -13.80 11.70 16.58
CA VAL A 216 -14.22 12.32 15.32
C VAL A 216 -13.20 11.94 14.25
N LEU A 217 -13.56 11.00 13.40
CA LEU A 217 -12.70 10.47 12.36
C LEU A 217 -12.88 11.30 11.08
N VAL A 218 -11.79 11.85 10.55
CA VAL A 218 -11.81 12.74 9.39
C VAL A 218 -10.65 12.45 8.44
N HIS A 219 -10.82 12.80 7.18
CA HIS A 219 -9.71 12.76 6.24
C HIS A 219 -8.57 13.70 6.70
N PRO A 220 -7.27 13.36 6.52
CA PRO A 220 -6.14 14.16 6.98
C PRO A 220 -6.13 15.64 6.55
N LYS A 221 -6.79 15.96 5.43
CA LYS A 221 -6.95 17.34 4.92
C LYS A 221 -7.84 18.21 5.82
N ASP A 222 -8.80 17.60 6.50
CA ASP A 222 -9.85 18.28 7.26
C ASP A 222 -9.55 18.33 8.77
N TYR A 223 -8.49 17.63 9.21
CA TYR A 223 -8.05 17.53 10.61
C TYR A 223 -8.03 18.88 11.35
N LYS A 224 -7.40 19.90 10.75
CA LYS A 224 -7.26 21.22 11.39
C LYS A 224 -8.60 21.89 11.64
N ILE A 225 -9.56 21.72 10.72
CA ILE A 225 -10.89 22.32 10.83
C ILE A 225 -11.67 21.60 11.93
N ALA A 226 -11.61 20.28 11.98
CA ALA A 226 -12.25 19.49 13.04
C ALA A 226 -11.70 19.84 14.43
N VAL A 227 -10.36 19.88 14.59
CA VAL A 227 -9.71 20.19 15.88
C VAL A 227 -10.10 21.57 16.39
N LYS A 228 -10.13 22.59 15.52
CA LYS A 228 -10.50 23.96 15.91
C LYS A 228 -11.89 24.04 16.55
N ASN A 229 -12.80 23.13 16.19
CA ASN A 229 -14.19 23.13 16.65
C ASN A 229 -14.48 22.11 17.76
N ALA A 230 -13.50 21.31 18.18
CA ALA A 230 -13.67 20.23 19.15
C ALA A 230 -14.30 20.70 20.47
N GLY A 231 -13.85 21.84 21.01
CA GLY A 231 -14.41 22.40 22.25
C GLY A 231 -15.89 22.81 22.11
N ASN A 232 -16.26 23.44 21.00
CA ASN A 232 -17.65 23.87 20.76
C ASN A 232 -18.58 22.66 20.58
N ILE A 233 -18.10 21.61 19.91
CA ILE A 233 -18.83 20.34 19.75
C ILE A 233 -19.08 19.72 21.13
N SER A 234 -18.03 19.61 21.97
CA SER A 234 -18.12 19.06 23.33
C SER A 234 -19.19 19.76 24.17
N VAL A 235 -19.17 21.10 24.20
CA VAL A 235 -20.15 21.91 24.93
C VAL A 235 -21.56 21.69 24.39
N THR A 236 -21.72 21.71 23.06
CA THR A 236 -23.05 21.54 22.44
C THR A 236 -23.67 20.19 22.76
N VAL A 237 -22.87 19.11 22.74
CA VAL A 237 -23.34 17.76 23.07
C VAL A 237 -23.74 17.68 24.55
N ALA A 238 -22.89 18.18 25.45
CA ALA A 238 -23.16 18.17 26.90
C ALA A 238 -24.43 18.94 27.25
N ASP A 239 -24.58 20.17 26.74
CA ASP A 239 -25.72 21.04 27.04
C ASP A 239 -27.04 20.46 26.51
N ARG A 240 -27.00 19.76 25.36
CA ARG A 240 -28.20 19.18 24.73
C ARG A 240 -28.66 17.88 25.39
N LEU A 241 -27.72 17.07 25.86
CA LEU A 241 -28.01 15.81 26.55
C LEU A 241 -28.14 15.96 28.07
N GLY A 242 -27.83 17.15 28.62
CA GLY A 242 -27.85 17.38 30.07
C GLY A 242 -26.77 16.61 30.82
N LEU A 243 -25.60 16.36 30.19
CA LEU A 243 -24.52 15.59 30.80
C LEU A 243 -23.84 16.38 31.92
N GLU A 244 -23.62 15.76 33.08
CA GLU A 244 -22.88 16.38 34.20
C GLU A 244 -21.43 16.70 33.83
N LYS A 245 -20.81 15.84 33.01
CA LYS A 245 -19.45 16.00 32.50
C LYS A 245 -19.46 16.11 30.99
N LYS A 246 -18.64 17.04 30.48
CA LYS A 246 -18.50 17.26 29.04
C LYS A 246 -17.78 16.08 28.38
N PRO A 247 -18.26 15.60 27.21
CA PRO A 247 -17.59 14.53 26.49
C PRO A 247 -16.25 15.02 25.91
N LEU A 248 -15.27 14.14 25.88
CA LEU A 248 -13.98 14.45 25.27
C LEU A 248 -14.04 14.25 23.76
N ILE A 249 -13.62 15.24 22.99
CA ILE A 249 -13.59 15.15 21.53
C ILE A 249 -12.17 14.82 21.06
N ALA A 250 -11.97 13.60 20.56
CA ALA A 250 -10.70 13.12 20.04
C ALA A 250 -10.72 13.11 18.52
N VAL A 251 -10.14 14.13 17.87
CA VAL A 251 -10.04 14.15 16.41
C VAL A 251 -8.94 13.20 15.93
N ARG A 252 -9.26 12.34 14.96
CA ARG A 252 -8.34 11.36 14.39
C ARG A 252 -8.33 11.45 12.86
N ASN A 253 -7.14 11.32 12.29
CA ASN A 253 -7.03 11.07 10.85
C ASN A 253 -7.53 9.66 10.57
N ASP A 254 -8.44 9.54 9.60
CA ASP A 254 -8.95 8.27 9.13
C ASP A 254 -8.86 8.21 7.60
N LEU A 255 -8.10 7.22 7.11
CA LEU A 255 -7.79 7.05 5.70
C LEU A 255 -8.99 6.56 4.88
N PHE A 256 -10.06 6.07 5.52
CA PHE A 256 -11.29 5.63 4.86
C PHE A 256 -12.29 6.77 4.65
N THR A 257 -12.29 7.81 5.49
CA THR A 257 -13.11 9.01 5.29
C THR A 257 -12.75 9.74 4.00
N LYS A 258 -13.77 10.21 3.29
CA LYS A 258 -13.59 11.09 2.13
C LYS A 258 -13.31 12.53 2.58
N PRO A 259 -12.53 13.32 1.82
CA PRO A 259 -12.36 14.74 2.10
C PRO A 259 -13.72 15.45 2.21
N GLY A 260 -13.87 16.32 3.21
CA GLY A 260 -15.11 17.05 3.50
C GLY A 260 -16.17 16.24 4.25
N THR A 261 -15.85 15.01 4.71
CA THR A 261 -16.78 14.16 5.45
C THR A 261 -16.20 13.69 6.79
N PHE A 262 -17.05 13.19 7.69
CA PHE A 262 -16.65 12.64 8.99
C PHE A 262 -17.39 11.34 9.36
N GLU A 263 -16.81 10.61 10.32
CA GLU A 263 -17.42 9.51 11.07
C GLU A 263 -17.25 9.73 12.57
N LEU A 264 -18.06 9.03 13.38
CA LEU A 264 -17.97 9.04 14.85
C LEU A 264 -17.79 7.64 15.40
N ASN A 265 -16.72 7.41 16.15
CA ASN A 265 -16.63 6.28 17.06
C ASN A 265 -16.82 6.81 18.48
N ILE A 266 -17.92 6.44 19.14
CA ILE A 266 -18.34 6.97 20.45
C ILE A 266 -18.23 5.83 21.44
N LEU A 267 -17.55 6.07 22.54
CA LEU A 267 -17.32 5.09 23.60
C LEU A 267 -17.51 5.76 24.96
N LEU A 268 -17.85 4.97 25.97
CA LEU A 268 -17.72 5.40 27.36
C LEU A 268 -16.23 5.51 27.72
N ALA A 269 -15.89 6.39 28.68
CA ALA A 269 -14.49 6.64 29.01
C ALA A 269 -13.73 5.40 29.54
N ASP A 270 -14.42 4.46 30.18
CA ASP A 270 -13.88 3.20 30.68
C ASP A 270 -13.73 2.12 29.58
N GLU A 271 -14.48 2.22 28.49
CA GLU A 271 -14.32 1.38 27.29
C GLU A 271 -13.14 1.82 26.41
N VAL A 272 -12.64 3.05 26.58
CA VAL A 272 -11.49 3.55 25.82
C VAL A 272 -10.22 2.82 26.22
N THR A 273 -9.59 2.18 25.25
CA THR A 273 -8.31 1.50 25.46
C THR A 273 -7.17 2.51 25.65
N GLN A 274 -6.37 2.34 26.70
CA GLN A 274 -5.22 3.22 26.98
C GLN A 274 -4.18 3.19 25.85
N SER A 275 -3.87 1.99 25.36
CA SER A 275 -2.91 1.73 24.29
C SER A 275 -3.52 0.81 23.24
N ALA A 276 -3.11 1.01 21.98
CA ALA A 276 -3.39 0.02 20.96
C ALA A 276 -2.73 -1.32 21.34
N PRO A 277 -3.41 -2.45 21.16
CA PRO A 277 -2.94 -3.76 21.63
C PRO A 277 -1.71 -4.28 20.88
N TYR A 278 -1.50 -3.78 19.67
CA TYR A 278 -0.39 -4.17 18.80
C TYR A 278 0.28 -2.95 18.18
N ASN A 279 1.61 -3.03 18.08
CA ASN A 279 2.37 -2.28 17.11
C ASN A 279 2.26 -2.96 15.74
N VAL A 280 2.49 -2.19 14.69
CA VAL A 280 2.35 -2.65 13.31
C VAL A 280 3.71 -2.57 12.62
N LEU A 281 4.19 -3.70 12.11
CA LEU A 281 5.28 -3.74 11.16
C LEU A 281 4.68 -3.90 9.75
N VAL A 282 5.01 -2.96 8.87
CA VAL A 282 4.62 -2.96 7.46
C VAL A 282 5.86 -3.23 6.62
N ARG A 283 5.92 -4.41 6.01
CA ARG A 283 6.93 -4.77 5.01
C ARG A 283 6.42 -4.37 3.65
N VAL A 284 7.21 -3.64 2.86
CA VAL A 284 6.78 -3.09 1.57
C VAL A 284 7.88 -3.22 0.52
N SER A 285 7.50 -3.05 -0.75
CA SER A 285 8.50 -2.86 -1.81
C SER A 285 9.33 -1.59 -1.61
N GLU A 286 10.58 -1.62 -2.10
CA GLU A 286 11.47 -0.45 -2.11
C GLU A 286 10.83 0.77 -2.83
N HIS A 287 9.93 0.51 -3.78
CA HIS A 287 9.22 1.54 -4.52
C HIS A 287 8.25 2.38 -3.68
N ASP A 288 7.71 1.80 -2.59
CA ASP A 288 6.68 2.41 -1.75
C ASP A 288 7.19 2.83 -0.37
N GLU A 289 8.36 2.34 0.07
CA GLU A 289 8.91 2.57 1.42
C GLU A 289 8.86 4.05 1.82
N VAL A 290 9.44 4.93 1.01
CA VAL A 290 9.53 6.37 1.33
C VAL A 290 8.13 7.00 1.45
N PHE A 291 7.19 6.60 0.60
CA PHE A 291 5.84 7.15 0.61
C PHE A 291 5.06 6.69 1.84
N ILE A 292 5.10 5.40 2.16
CA ILE A 292 4.38 4.82 3.31
C ILE A 292 5.01 5.32 4.61
N LYS A 293 6.33 5.34 4.72
CA LYS A 293 7.04 5.83 5.91
C LYS A 293 6.67 7.27 6.27
N LYS A 294 6.57 8.16 5.27
CA LYS A 294 6.11 9.55 5.45
C LYS A 294 4.66 9.66 5.90
N ASN A 295 3.81 8.67 5.59
CA ASN A 295 2.38 8.66 5.90
C ASN A 295 1.99 7.68 7.02
N SER A 296 2.96 7.01 7.65
CA SER A 296 2.77 6.02 8.72
C SER A 296 1.94 6.56 9.90
N ARG A 297 2.06 7.86 10.22
CA ARG A 297 1.23 8.50 11.25
C ARG A 297 -0.27 8.49 10.92
N ASN A 298 -0.64 8.55 9.64
CA ASN A 298 -2.04 8.46 9.23
C ASN A 298 -2.58 7.04 9.40
N ILE A 299 -1.75 6.02 9.14
CA ILE A 299 -2.07 4.62 9.45
C ILE A 299 -2.28 4.47 10.96
N ALA A 300 -1.31 4.92 11.77
CA ALA A 300 -1.40 4.85 13.22
C ALA A 300 -2.66 5.54 13.76
N SER A 301 -2.96 6.75 13.26
CA SER A 301 -4.16 7.49 13.67
C SER A 301 -5.46 6.84 13.24
N THR A 302 -5.50 6.23 12.05
CA THR A 302 -6.66 5.50 11.54
C THR A 302 -6.98 4.33 12.44
N ILE A 303 -5.95 3.50 12.73
CA ILE A 303 -6.09 2.32 13.57
C ILE A 303 -6.51 2.70 14.99
N ALA A 304 -5.85 3.70 15.61
CA ALA A 304 -6.22 4.17 16.95
C ALA A 304 -7.66 4.72 17.02
N GLY A 305 -8.08 5.51 16.02
CA GLY A 305 -9.43 6.08 16.01
C GLY A 305 -10.52 5.02 15.86
N ARG A 306 -10.28 3.98 15.06
CA ARG A 306 -11.23 2.87 14.85
C ARG A 306 -11.23 1.84 15.97
N LEU A 307 -10.10 1.63 16.64
CA LEU A 307 -10.02 0.84 17.88
C LEU A 307 -10.65 1.58 19.08
N GLY A 308 -10.71 2.91 19.04
CA GLY A 308 -11.04 3.70 20.21
C GLY A 308 -9.90 3.72 21.24
N SER A 309 -8.65 3.84 20.78
CA SER A 309 -7.47 3.90 21.64
C SER A 309 -6.94 5.31 21.84
N TRP A 310 -6.48 5.60 23.06
CA TRP A 310 -5.89 6.89 23.40
C TRP A 310 -4.50 7.06 22.79
N LYS A 311 -3.60 6.11 23.05
CA LYS A 311 -2.27 6.07 22.43
C LYS A 311 -2.33 5.41 21.05
N PHE A 312 -1.52 5.95 20.14
CA PHE A 312 -1.34 5.40 18.80
C PHE A 312 -0.49 4.12 18.83
N PRO A 313 -0.76 3.13 17.96
CA PRO A 313 0.19 2.05 17.73
C PRO A 313 1.47 2.60 17.09
N PHE A 314 2.62 1.98 17.39
CA PHE A 314 3.82 2.25 16.62
C PHE A 314 3.72 1.59 15.25
N VAL A 315 3.95 2.36 14.17
CA VAL A 315 3.92 1.84 12.79
C VAL A 315 5.34 1.91 12.22
N SER A 316 5.98 0.75 12.14
CA SER A 316 7.30 0.56 11.53
C SER A 316 7.14 0.21 10.05
N VAL A 317 7.93 0.82 9.18
CA VAL A 317 7.92 0.54 7.74
C VAL A 317 9.32 0.09 7.33
N LYS A 318 9.43 -1.12 6.80
CA LYS A 318 10.70 -1.70 6.35
C LYS A 318 10.57 -2.17 4.90
N PRO A 319 11.59 -1.96 4.05
CA PRO A 319 11.62 -2.61 2.75
C PRO A 319 11.82 -4.11 2.94
N ASP A 320 11.18 -4.91 2.09
CA ASP A 320 11.43 -6.34 2.00
C ASP A 320 11.84 -6.70 0.57
N MET A 321 12.96 -7.39 0.43
CA MET A 321 13.53 -7.75 -0.87
C MET A 321 12.66 -8.76 -1.63
N LEU A 322 11.77 -9.48 -0.93
CA LEU A 322 10.82 -10.41 -1.55
C LEU A 322 9.58 -9.69 -2.12
N LEU A 323 9.32 -8.45 -1.71
CA LEU A 323 8.19 -7.64 -2.16
C LEU A 323 8.61 -6.74 -3.31
N GLU A 324 8.59 -7.27 -4.53
CA GLU A 324 9.20 -6.61 -5.69
C GLU A 324 8.29 -5.58 -6.39
N LYS A 325 6.96 -5.64 -6.20
CA LYS A 325 6.01 -4.77 -6.92
C LYS A 325 5.52 -3.62 -6.05
N PRO A 326 5.31 -2.43 -6.64
CA PRO A 326 4.51 -1.40 -5.98
C PRO A 326 3.11 -1.91 -5.64
N GLY A 327 2.60 -1.58 -4.47
CA GLY A 327 1.34 -2.09 -3.94
C GLY A 327 1.48 -3.41 -3.17
N GLN A 328 2.60 -4.12 -3.25
CA GLN A 328 2.85 -5.28 -2.39
C GLN A 328 3.29 -4.84 -1.00
N PHE A 329 2.64 -5.42 -0.01
CA PHE A 329 2.97 -5.25 1.38
C PHE A 329 2.61 -6.51 2.17
N GLU A 330 3.25 -6.67 3.31
CA GLU A 330 2.87 -7.64 4.35
C GLU A 330 2.76 -6.90 5.69
N ILE A 331 1.85 -7.40 6.54
CA ILE A 331 1.57 -6.83 7.86
C ILE A 331 1.90 -7.86 8.92
N GLU A 332 2.66 -7.42 9.92
CA GLU A 332 2.87 -8.18 11.15
C GLU A 332 2.38 -7.33 12.34
N LEU A 333 1.57 -7.94 13.20
CA LEU A 333 1.11 -7.33 14.45
C LEU A 333 2.00 -7.82 15.60
N GLU A 334 2.81 -6.91 16.14
CA GLU A 334 3.70 -7.16 17.27
C GLU A 334 3.00 -6.71 18.56
N LYS A 335 2.97 -7.54 19.61
CA LYS A 335 2.38 -7.11 20.89
C LYS A 335 3.08 -5.83 21.36
N GLY A 336 2.29 -4.80 21.67
CA GLY A 336 2.84 -3.57 22.25
C GLY A 336 3.56 -3.90 23.55
N SER A 337 4.72 -3.29 23.79
CA SER A 337 5.54 -3.46 25.00
C SER A 337 4.92 -2.82 26.25
N GLY A 338 3.61 -3.01 26.44
CA GLY A 338 2.82 -2.44 27.52
C GLY A 338 1.48 -3.15 27.72
N LEU A 339 1.41 -4.45 27.38
CA LEU A 339 0.50 -5.33 28.11
C LEU A 339 1.14 -5.49 29.48
N ASP A 340 0.54 -4.85 30.47
CA ASP A 340 0.89 -5.00 31.88
C ASP A 340 0.93 -6.49 32.24
N ASP A 341 2.02 -6.87 32.91
CA ASP A 341 2.06 -8.04 33.82
C ASP A 341 1.08 -7.83 34.98
#